data_AF-A0A5C4T7B9-F1
#
_entry.id   AF-A0A5C4T7B9-F1
#
_cell.length_a   1.000
_cell.length_b   1.000
_cell.length_c   1.000
_cell.angle_alpha   90.00
_cell.angle_beta   90.00
_cell.angle_gamma   90.00
#
_symmetry.space_group_name_H-M   'P 1'
#
loop_
_entity.id
_entity.type
_entity.pdbx_description
1 polymer ?
#
loop_
_entity_poly.entity_id
_entity_poly.type
_entity_poly.pdbx_seq_one_letter_code
_entity_poly.pdbx_strand_id
1 'polypeptide(L)'
;MKNKVLKLSIAGTILCLAALSPVYASQFQPITSEKIEREGTRLTTTWEQSEKKEVVEQLYASWHKGINRLSNKEAATFNKDDFKLYFGFDILQHYTQYLSNTEQQSFHMAVNQAKKSYQKGDKAYGILISSNEKSAKMIWERNTGATHVAELVKYTDEKLGPLWKLSNEFDITE
;
A
#
# COMPACT_ATOMS: atom_id res chain seq x y z
N MET A 1 -9.55 -80.06 -3.03
CA MET A 1 -10.83 -79.50 -2.56
C MET A 1 -11.37 -78.56 -3.62
N LYS A 2 -12.61 -78.80 -4.07
CA LYS A 2 -13.39 -77.96 -4.99
C LYS A 2 -14.03 -76.80 -4.23
N ASN A 3 -14.23 -75.67 -4.90
CA ASN A 3 -15.28 -74.63 -4.75
C ASN A 3 -14.67 -73.27 -5.15
N LYS A 4 -15.35 -72.32 -5.78
CA LYS A 4 -16.65 -72.22 -6.43
C LYS A 4 -16.58 -70.97 -7.33
N VAL A 5 -17.41 -71.00 -8.36
CA VAL A 5 -17.68 -69.95 -9.36
C VAL A 5 -18.05 -68.61 -8.71
N LEU A 6 -17.64 -67.49 -9.32
CA LEU A 6 -18.52 -66.34 -9.45
C LEU A 6 -18.23 -65.59 -10.76
N LYS A 7 -19.17 -65.71 -11.70
CA LYS A 7 -19.33 -64.75 -12.80
C LYS A 7 -19.94 -63.49 -12.22
N LEU A 8 -19.36 -62.33 -12.48
CA LEU A 8 -20.11 -61.07 -12.44
C LEU A 8 -19.80 -60.25 -13.69
N SER A 9 -20.84 -60.15 -14.52
CA SER A 9 -21.02 -59.11 -15.52
C SER A 9 -21.21 -57.78 -14.79
N ILE A 10 -20.44 -56.75 -15.15
CA ILE A 10 -20.75 -55.38 -14.77
C ILE A 10 -20.78 -54.54 -16.04
N ALA A 11 -21.93 -53.90 -16.20
CA ALA A 11 -22.41 -53.17 -17.33
C ALA A 11 -21.43 -52.08 -17.79
N GLY A 12 -21.30 -51.97 -19.10
CA GLY A 12 -20.78 -50.78 -19.75
C GLY A 12 -21.78 -49.64 -19.64
N THR A 13 -21.31 -48.51 -19.12
CA THR A 13 -21.63 -47.13 -19.51
C THR A 13 -20.81 -46.21 -18.62
N ILE A 14 -20.59 -44.96 -19.08
CA ILE A 14 -19.79 -43.84 -18.52
C ILE A 14 -18.47 -43.69 -19.29
N LEU A 15 -18.15 -42.58 -19.97
CA LEU A 15 -18.69 -41.22 -19.90
C LEU A 15 -18.24 -40.42 -21.14
N CYS A 16 -19.14 -39.54 -21.61
CA CYS A 16 -18.91 -38.27 -22.30
C CYS A 16 -17.60 -38.03 -23.05
N LEU A 17 -17.63 -38.19 -24.38
CA LEU A 17 -16.89 -37.32 -25.30
C LEU A 17 -17.59 -35.95 -25.35
N ALA A 18 -17.39 -35.14 -24.33
CA ALA A 18 -17.66 -33.71 -24.44
C ALA A 18 -16.48 -33.09 -25.21
N ALA A 19 -16.76 -32.75 -26.45
CA ALA A 19 -15.86 -31.99 -27.30
C ALA A 19 -15.36 -30.73 -26.56
N LEU A 20 -14.05 -30.54 -26.66
CA LEU A 20 -13.26 -29.47 -26.09
C LEU A 20 -13.96 -28.11 -26.26
N SER A 21 -14.13 -27.41 -25.14
CA SER A 21 -14.55 -26.02 -25.10
C SER A 21 -13.65 -25.19 -26.02
N PRO A 22 -14.20 -24.27 -26.84
CA PRO A 22 -13.37 -23.35 -27.59
C PRO A 22 -12.58 -22.50 -26.60
N VAL A 23 -11.27 -22.68 -26.71
CA VAL A 23 -10.18 -21.79 -26.33
C VAL A 23 -10.67 -20.38 -26.05
N TYR A 24 -10.39 -19.92 -24.84
CA TYR A 24 -10.38 -18.51 -24.47
C TYR A 24 -9.62 -17.73 -25.54
N ALA A 25 -10.35 -17.15 -26.49
CA ALA A 25 -9.88 -16.03 -27.27
C ALA A 25 -9.77 -14.87 -26.27
N SER A 26 -8.60 -14.76 -25.65
CA SER A 26 -8.15 -13.61 -24.89
C SER A 26 -8.52 -12.37 -25.70
N GLN A 27 -9.42 -11.56 -25.14
CA GLN A 27 -9.70 -10.22 -25.62
C GLN A 27 -8.47 -9.36 -25.38
N PHE A 28 -7.44 -9.51 -26.21
CA PHE A 28 -6.43 -8.47 -26.36
C PHE A 28 -7.11 -7.30 -27.05
N GLN A 29 -7.66 -6.39 -26.26
CA GLN A 29 -8.02 -5.07 -26.74
C GLN A 29 -6.74 -4.42 -27.28
N PRO A 30 -6.73 -3.91 -28.52
CA PRO A 30 -5.57 -3.19 -29.03
C PRO A 30 -5.31 -2.00 -28.12
N ILE A 31 -4.09 -1.91 -27.61
CA ILE A 31 -3.66 -0.75 -26.82
C ILE A 31 -3.61 0.43 -27.80
N THR A 32 -4.52 1.38 -27.63
CA THR A 32 -4.56 2.58 -28.46
C THR A 32 -3.43 3.53 -28.07
N SER A 33 -2.90 4.31 -29.02
CA SER A 33 -1.84 5.30 -28.72
C SER A 33 -2.25 6.27 -27.61
N GLU A 34 -3.54 6.61 -27.51
CA GLU A 34 -4.11 7.43 -26.44
C GLU A 34 -4.01 6.78 -25.05
N LYS A 35 -4.13 5.45 -24.97
CA LYS A 35 -3.95 4.69 -23.73
C LYS A 35 -2.47 4.62 -23.35
N ILE A 36 -1.58 4.45 -24.33
CA ILE A 36 -0.12 4.48 -24.12
C ILE A 36 0.33 5.87 -23.65
N GLU A 37 -0.18 6.94 -24.26
CA GLU A 37 0.14 8.32 -23.87
C GLU A 37 -0.41 8.65 -22.47
N ARG A 38 -1.65 8.26 -22.13
CA ARG A 38 -2.18 8.41 -20.77
C ARG A 38 -1.40 7.61 -19.73
N GLU A 39 -1.02 6.37 -20.05
CA GLU A 39 -0.23 5.53 -19.15
C GLU A 39 1.22 6.05 -19.02
N GLY A 40 1.83 6.53 -20.10
CA GLY A 40 3.16 7.16 -20.11
C GLY A 40 3.21 8.49 -19.36
N THR A 41 2.16 9.31 -19.47
CA THR A 41 2.05 10.57 -18.72
C THR A 41 1.80 10.31 -17.22
N ARG A 42 1.02 9.28 -16.89
CA ARG A 42 0.83 8.81 -15.49
C ARG A 42 2.12 8.32 -14.83
N LEU A 43 3.09 7.83 -15.61
CA LEU A 43 4.39 7.40 -15.09
C LEU A 43 5.32 8.57 -14.72
N THR A 44 5.04 9.78 -15.20
CA THR A 44 5.91 10.97 -15.02
C THR A 44 5.27 12.08 -14.18
N THR A 45 3.98 11.99 -13.88
CA THR A 45 3.22 13.01 -13.16
C THR A 45 2.97 12.54 -11.72
N THR A 46 3.19 13.40 -10.72
CA THR A 46 2.88 13.05 -9.32
C THR A 46 1.37 12.91 -9.13
N TRP A 47 0.95 12.16 -8.11
CA TRP A 47 -0.45 12.06 -7.71
C TRP A 47 -1.01 13.45 -7.42
N GLU A 48 -0.25 14.27 -6.68
CA GLU A 48 -0.57 15.69 -6.42
C GLU A 48 -0.89 16.48 -7.71
N GLN A 49 -0.11 16.29 -8.78
CA GLN A 49 -0.30 16.97 -10.06
C GLN A 49 -1.45 16.39 -10.89
N SER A 50 -1.74 15.10 -10.72
CA SER A 50 -2.75 14.39 -11.52
C SER A 50 -4.18 14.56 -11.01
N GLU A 51 -4.34 14.97 -9.76
CA GLU A 51 -5.64 15.06 -9.09
C GLU A 51 -6.24 16.46 -9.13
N LYS A 52 -7.54 16.54 -8.86
CA LYS A 52 -8.22 17.83 -8.75
C LYS A 52 -7.68 18.61 -7.55
N LYS A 53 -7.46 19.91 -7.75
CA LYS A 53 -6.95 20.82 -6.70
C LYS A 53 -7.76 20.72 -5.40
N GLU A 54 -9.08 20.61 -5.49
CA GLU A 54 -9.95 20.53 -4.30
C GLU A 54 -9.71 19.24 -3.51
N VAL A 55 -9.38 18.13 -4.17
CA VAL A 55 -9.08 16.84 -3.52
C VAL A 55 -7.74 16.94 -2.79
N VAL A 56 -6.74 17.51 -3.45
CA VAL A 56 -5.40 17.77 -2.88
C VAL A 56 -5.52 18.66 -1.63
N GLU A 57 -6.27 19.76 -1.72
CA GLU A 57 -6.49 20.69 -0.60
C GLU A 57 -7.22 20.02 0.58
N GLN A 58 -8.23 19.19 0.32
CA GLN A 58 -8.93 18.45 1.37
C GLN A 58 -8.03 17.45 2.10
N LEU A 59 -7.13 16.79 1.37
CA LEU A 59 -6.16 15.87 1.98
C LEU A 59 -5.14 16.62 2.82
N TYR A 60 -4.56 17.71 2.31
CA TYR A 60 -3.67 18.55 3.10
C TYR A 60 -4.33 19.07 4.37
N ALA A 61 -5.58 19.56 4.27
CA ALA A 61 -6.32 20.01 5.44
C ALA A 61 -6.52 18.88 6.46
N SER A 62 -6.85 17.67 6.02
CA SER A 62 -6.97 16.48 6.88
C SER A 62 -5.64 16.14 7.56
N TRP A 63 -4.54 16.12 6.81
CA TRP A 63 -3.22 15.80 7.36
C TRP A 63 -2.71 16.86 8.32
N HIS A 64 -2.88 18.14 8.01
CA HIS A 64 -2.55 19.22 8.94
C HIS A 64 -3.40 19.18 10.21
N LYS A 65 -4.69 18.81 10.13
CA LYS A 65 -5.50 18.52 11.32
C LYS A 65 -4.88 17.41 12.16
N GLY A 66 -4.45 16.31 11.52
CA GLY A 66 -3.77 15.21 12.19
C GLY A 66 -2.43 15.59 12.82
N ILE A 67 -1.60 16.36 12.13
CA ILE A 67 -0.31 16.88 12.62
C ILE A 67 -0.51 17.77 13.85
N ASN A 68 -1.52 18.64 13.82
CA ASN A 68 -1.84 19.50 14.97
C ASN A 68 -2.30 18.68 16.17
N ARG A 69 -3.16 17.66 15.97
CA ARG A 69 -3.57 16.74 17.04
C ARG A 69 -2.37 15.98 17.63
N LEU A 70 -1.48 15.49 16.77
CA LEU A 70 -0.26 14.80 17.19
C LEU A 70 0.68 15.71 17.99
N SER A 71 0.79 16.99 17.61
CA SER A 71 1.63 17.97 18.32
C SER A 71 1.05 18.37 19.69
N ASN A 72 -0.28 18.31 19.84
CA ASN A 72 -0.98 18.79 21.04
C ASN A 72 -1.27 17.67 22.08
N LYS A 73 -1.27 16.40 21.67
CA LYS A 73 -1.58 15.28 22.57
C LYS A 73 -0.33 14.93 23.40
N GLU A 74 -0.27 15.38 24.66
CA GLU A 74 0.50 14.93 25.86
C GLU A 74 1.84 14.16 25.72
N ALA A 75 2.50 14.17 24.56
CA ALA A 75 3.79 13.57 24.30
C ALA A 75 4.68 14.65 23.68
N ALA A 76 5.45 15.32 24.53
CA ALA A 76 6.38 16.40 24.19
C ALA A 76 7.56 15.99 23.27
N THR A 77 7.40 14.98 22.41
CA THR A 77 8.44 14.41 21.54
C THR A 77 8.19 14.59 20.05
N PHE A 78 7.02 15.09 19.64
CA PHE A 78 6.75 15.44 18.25
C PHE A 78 6.73 16.96 18.06
N ASN A 79 7.72 17.46 17.33
CA ASN A 79 7.72 18.82 16.80
C ASN A 79 7.48 18.75 15.29
N LYS A 80 6.38 19.34 14.82
CA LYS A 80 6.01 19.34 13.40
C LYS A 80 7.10 19.95 12.50
N ASP A 81 7.89 20.89 13.02
CA ASP A 81 8.91 21.61 12.25
C ASP A 81 10.14 20.72 11.95
N ASP A 82 10.28 19.60 12.68
CA ASP A 82 11.33 18.61 12.45
C ASP A 82 10.95 17.59 11.35
N PHE A 83 9.80 17.75 10.70
CA PHE A 83 9.28 16.80 9.73
C PHE A 83 8.87 17.48 8.42
N LYS A 84 9.12 16.80 7.31
CA LYS A 84 8.60 17.17 6.00
C LYS A 84 7.46 16.24 5.60
N LEU A 85 6.33 16.84 5.22
CA LEU A 85 5.14 16.13 4.74
C LEU A 85 5.23 15.85 3.25
N TYR A 86 4.92 14.61 2.87
CA TYR A 86 4.81 14.14 1.49
C TYR A 86 3.45 13.48 1.25
N PHE A 87 2.96 13.57 0.02
CA PHE A 87 1.92 12.66 -0.46
C PHE A 87 2.41 11.23 -0.38
N GLY A 88 1.61 10.37 0.26
CA GLY A 88 1.98 8.97 0.45
C GLY A 88 2.18 8.18 -0.84
N PHE A 89 1.49 8.58 -1.92
CA PHE A 89 1.62 7.98 -3.25
C PHE A 89 2.84 8.49 -4.01
N ASP A 90 3.35 9.67 -3.67
CA ASP A 90 4.49 10.32 -4.33
C ASP A 90 5.81 10.10 -3.59
N ILE A 91 5.79 9.35 -2.49
CA ILE A 91 6.96 9.11 -1.64
C ILE A 91 8.13 8.47 -2.41
N LEU A 92 7.83 7.70 -3.46
CA LEU A 92 8.85 7.14 -4.35
C LEU A 92 9.64 8.22 -5.06
N GLN A 93 8.93 9.18 -5.68
CA GLN A 93 9.53 10.24 -6.47
C GLN A 93 10.17 11.34 -5.61
N HIS A 94 9.79 11.47 -4.34
CA HIS A 94 10.29 12.54 -3.48
C HIS A 94 11.31 12.10 -2.44
N TYR A 95 11.31 10.82 -2.06
CA TYR A 95 12.15 10.32 -0.97
C TYR A 95 12.84 9.01 -1.33
N THR A 96 12.08 7.96 -1.66
CA THR A 96 12.69 6.62 -1.70
C THR A 96 13.61 6.37 -2.89
N GLN A 97 13.59 7.22 -3.93
CA GLN A 97 14.54 7.18 -5.04
C GLN A 97 16.00 7.45 -4.63
N TYR A 98 16.24 8.10 -3.49
CA TYR A 98 17.58 8.40 -2.99
C TYR A 98 18.12 7.34 -2.02
N LEU A 99 17.30 6.35 -1.69
CA LEU A 99 17.67 5.27 -0.78
C LEU A 99 18.38 4.15 -1.55
N SER A 100 19.18 3.36 -0.84
CA SER A 100 19.68 2.10 -1.41
C SER A 100 18.51 1.17 -1.75
N ASN A 101 18.68 0.26 -2.70
CA ASN A 101 17.64 -0.70 -3.08
C ASN A 101 17.09 -1.48 -1.87
N THR A 102 17.98 -1.92 -0.97
CA THR A 102 17.60 -2.67 0.24
C THR A 102 16.79 -1.80 1.20
N GLU A 103 17.25 -0.57 1.43
CA GLU A 103 16.56 0.38 2.30
C GLU A 103 15.18 0.72 1.74
N GLN A 104 15.09 1.02 0.44
CA GLN A 104 13.83 1.29 -0.26
C GLN A 104 12.85 0.11 -0.14
N GLN A 105 13.31 -1.13 -0.34
CA GLN A 105 12.47 -2.31 -0.18
C GLN A 105 11.94 -2.43 1.25
N SER A 106 12.80 -2.25 2.26
CA SER A 106 12.39 -2.29 3.66
C SER A 106 11.41 -1.17 4.02
N PHE A 107 11.58 0.03 3.45
CA PHE A 107 10.66 1.15 3.61
C PHE A 107 9.29 0.80 3.03
N HIS A 108 9.23 0.27 1.81
CA HIS A 108 7.97 -0.18 1.21
C HIS A 108 7.31 -1.30 2.02
N MET A 109 8.08 -2.23 2.59
CA MET A 109 7.55 -3.26 3.48
C MET A 109 6.94 -2.67 4.76
N ALA A 110 7.61 -1.71 5.39
CA ALA A 110 7.11 -1.00 6.56
C ALA A 110 5.81 -0.23 6.26
N VAL A 111 5.77 0.49 5.13
CA VAL A 111 4.57 1.19 4.64
C VAL A 111 3.43 0.21 4.37
N ASN A 112 3.69 -0.91 3.70
CA ASN A 112 2.68 -1.93 3.43
C ASN A 112 2.16 -2.59 4.71
N GLN A 113 3.03 -2.77 5.71
CA GLN A 113 2.63 -3.29 7.01
C GLN A 113 1.68 -2.31 7.73
N ALA A 114 2.03 -1.01 7.79
CA ALA A 114 1.15 0.02 8.35
C ALA A 114 -0.20 0.11 7.63
N LYS A 115 -0.18 -0.04 6.30
CA LYS A 115 -1.40 -0.04 5.49
C LYS A 115 -2.36 -1.19 5.78
N LYS A 116 -1.96 -2.25 6.49
CA LYS A 116 -2.90 -3.30 6.92
C LYS A 116 -3.98 -2.75 7.86
N SER A 117 -3.70 -1.64 8.54
CA SER A 117 -4.65 -0.96 9.41
C SER A 117 -5.67 -0.13 8.64
N TYR A 118 -5.54 0.08 7.32
CA TYR A 118 -6.51 0.88 6.54
C TYR A 118 -7.91 0.29 6.58
N GLN A 119 -8.91 1.16 6.74
CA GLN A 119 -10.31 0.80 6.72
C GLN A 119 -11.05 1.47 5.56
N LYS A 120 -12.19 0.90 5.18
CA LYS A 120 -13.05 1.49 4.15
C LYS A 120 -13.56 2.86 4.64
N GLY A 121 -13.34 3.88 3.81
CA GLY A 121 -13.74 5.26 4.12
C GLY A 121 -12.67 6.08 4.82
N ASP A 122 -11.53 5.49 5.17
CA ASP A 122 -10.35 6.26 5.59
C ASP A 122 -9.92 7.18 4.43
N LYS A 123 -9.47 8.39 4.79
CA LYS A 123 -8.83 9.29 3.81
C LYS A 123 -7.46 8.76 3.44
N ALA A 124 -6.94 9.19 2.28
CA ALA A 124 -5.58 8.84 1.87
C ALA A 124 -4.53 9.29 2.89
N TYR A 125 -3.38 8.61 2.93
CA TYR A 125 -2.31 8.86 3.90
C TYR A 125 -1.31 9.88 3.39
N GLY A 126 -0.82 10.69 4.31
CA GLY A 126 0.43 11.44 4.16
C GLY A 126 1.57 10.72 4.87
N ILE A 127 2.80 11.03 4.49
CA ILE A 127 4.01 10.55 5.17
C ILE A 127 4.83 11.76 5.62
N LEU A 128 5.11 11.81 6.91
CA LEU A 128 6.04 12.75 7.54
C LEU A 128 7.39 12.05 7.69
N ILE A 129 8.45 12.58 7.08
CA ILE A 129 9.83 12.11 7.28
C ILE A 129 10.59 13.11 8.15
N SER A 130 11.28 12.65 9.18
CA SER A 130 12.08 13.52 10.04
C SER A 130 13.25 14.12 9.27
N SER A 131 13.66 15.34 9.61
CA SER A 131 14.78 16.05 8.96
C SER A 131 16.12 15.30 9.06
N ASN A 132 16.29 14.45 10.07
CA ASN A 132 17.46 13.57 10.24
C ASN A 132 17.29 12.18 9.60
N GLU A 133 16.15 11.94 8.96
CA GLU A 133 15.79 10.70 8.27
C GLU A 133 15.87 9.42 9.13
N LYS A 134 15.70 9.56 10.45
CA LYS A 134 15.71 8.41 11.39
C LYS A 134 14.31 7.91 11.74
N SER A 135 13.29 8.72 11.53
CA SER A 135 11.92 8.35 11.81
C SER A 135 10.98 8.88 10.74
N ALA A 136 9.87 8.18 10.58
CA ALA A 136 8.78 8.57 9.73
C ALA A 136 7.46 8.32 10.45
N LYS A 137 6.44 9.10 10.11
CA LYS A 137 5.08 8.88 10.59
C LYS A 137 4.14 8.88 9.40
N MET A 138 3.41 7.79 9.21
CA MET A 138 2.27 7.78 8.29
C MET A 138 1.04 8.26 9.05
N ILE A 139 0.30 9.18 8.44
CA ILE A 139 -0.89 9.76 9.05
C ILE A 139 -2.06 9.71 8.08
N TRP A 140 -3.24 9.39 8.60
CA TRP A 140 -4.50 9.52 7.86
C TRP A 140 -5.67 9.74 8.81
N GLU A 141 -6.75 10.29 8.27
CA GLU A 141 -8.00 10.40 9.00
C GLU A 141 -8.85 9.16 8.78
N ARG A 142 -9.28 8.55 9.89
CA ARG A 142 -10.22 7.44 9.90
C ARG A 142 -11.59 7.90 9.41
N ASN A 143 -12.40 6.98 8.91
CA ASN A 143 -13.81 7.27 8.62
C ASN A 143 -14.61 7.75 9.86
N THR A 144 -14.11 7.45 11.07
CA THR A 144 -14.66 7.91 12.35
C THR A 144 -14.26 9.34 12.71
N GLY A 145 -13.37 9.97 11.93
CA GLY A 145 -12.80 11.29 12.21
C GLY A 145 -11.59 11.29 13.16
N ALA A 146 -11.18 10.12 13.70
CA ALA A 146 -9.93 9.97 14.43
C ALA A 146 -8.71 10.13 13.51
N THR A 147 -7.58 10.57 14.05
CA THR A 147 -6.30 10.58 13.32
C THR A 147 -5.54 9.31 13.65
N HIS A 148 -5.30 8.47 12.65
CA HIS A 148 -4.41 7.33 12.80
C HIS A 148 -2.97 7.75 12.54
N VAL A 149 -2.05 7.21 13.34
CA VAL A 149 -0.62 7.42 13.23
C VAL A 149 0.09 6.07 13.27
N ALA A 150 0.86 5.77 12.22
CA ALA A 150 1.78 4.65 12.19
C ALA A 150 3.22 5.17 12.20
N GLU A 151 4.01 4.74 13.18
CA GLU A 151 5.38 5.17 13.39
C GLU A 151 6.34 4.18 12.75
N LEU A 152 7.22 4.70 11.89
CA LEU A 152 8.26 3.94 11.23
C LEU A 152 9.61 4.44 11.75
N VAL A 153 10.52 3.52 12.01
CA VAL A 153 11.87 3.82 12.50
C VAL A 153 12.91 3.20 11.59
N LYS A 154 13.98 3.97 11.35
CA LYS A 154 15.18 3.50 10.68
C LYS A 154 16.10 2.82 11.69
N TYR A 155 16.62 1.65 11.35
CA TYR A 155 17.62 0.93 12.13
C TYR A 155 18.73 0.42 11.19
N THR A 156 19.89 0.11 11.74
CA THR A 156 21.01 -0.45 10.96
C THR A 156 21.12 -1.93 11.22
N ASP A 157 20.99 -2.73 10.17
CA ASP A 157 21.35 -4.13 10.14
C ASP A 157 22.84 -4.29 9.76
N GLU A 158 23.56 -5.17 10.43
CA GLU A 158 25.00 -5.35 10.25
C GLU A 158 25.39 -5.81 8.83
N LYS A 159 24.48 -6.51 8.13
CA LYS A 159 24.73 -7.09 6.80
C LYS A 159 24.06 -6.29 5.70
N LEU A 160 22.85 -5.82 5.98
CA LEU A 160 21.96 -5.20 5.00
C LEU A 160 22.01 -3.67 5.03
N GLY A 161 22.66 -3.08 6.04
CA GLY A 161 22.77 -1.65 6.20
C GLY A 161 21.49 -1.01 6.75
N PRO A 162 21.17 0.24 6.39
CA PRO A 162 19.98 0.93 6.88
C PRO A 162 18.70 0.28 6.39
N LEU A 163 17.78 -0.01 7.31
CA LEU A 163 16.47 -0.59 7.05
C LEU A 163 15.39 0.14 7.83
N TRP A 164 14.15 0.01 7.37
CA TRP A 164 12.96 0.57 7.99
C TRP A 164 12.05 -0.51 8.53
N LYS A 165 11.39 -0.22 9.66
CA LYS A 165 10.32 -1.05 10.20
C LYS A 165 9.23 -0.20 10.82
N LEU A 166 8.02 -0.75 10.85
CA LEU A 166 6.94 -0.26 11.69
C LEU A 166 7.33 -0.49 13.16
N SER A 167 7.30 0.57 13.99
CA SER A 167 7.56 0.49 15.42
C SER A 167 6.31 0.50 16.27
N ASN A 168 5.30 1.28 15.87
CA ASN A 168 4.10 1.48 16.67
C ASN A 168 2.94 2.00 15.80
N GLU A 169 1.71 1.81 16.25
CA GLU A 169 0.50 2.37 15.63
C GLU A 169 -0.52 2.75 16.69
N PHE A 170 -1.21 3.88 16.52
CA PHE A 170 -2.24 4.32 17.44
C PHE A 170 -3.21 5.32 16.79
N ASP A 171 -4.39 5.45 17.40
CA ASP A 171 -5.35 6.49 17.03
C ASP A 171 -5.33 7.65 18.03
N ILE A 172 -5.58 8.85 17.51
CA ILE A 172 -5.80 10.08 18.26
C ILE A 172 -7.23 10.53 18.03
N THR A 173 -8.03 10.48 19.08
CA THR A 173 -9.35 11.13 19.14
C THR A 173 -9.19 12.57 19.60
N GLU A 174 -10.21 13.40 19.33
CA GLU A 174 -10.31 14.75 19.91
C GLU A 174 -10.36 14.69 21.44
#